data_AF-A0A7S1WVD6-F1
#
_entry.id   AF-A0A7S1WVD6-F1
#
_cell.length_a   1.000
_cell.length_b   1.000
_cell.length_c   1.000
_cell.angle_alpha   90.00
_cell.angle_beta   90.00
_cell.angle_gamma   90.00
#
_symmetry.space_group_name_H-M   'P 1'
#
loop_
_entity.id
_entity.type
_entity.pdbx_description
1 polymer ?
#
loop_
_entity_poly.entity_id
_entity_poly.type
_entity_poly.pdbx_seq_one_letter_code
_entity_poly.pdbx_strand_id
1 'polypeptide(L)'
;NDEQPTAVDNTQAILECQKRKLKRRHEEPWADMPAGWWAWPHVALYQAMTDRFANFDEKPCANLNDYCGGNFASLRSKLGYLTELGVDGLIMSPVVENM
;
A
#
# COMPACT_ATOMS: atom_id res chain seq x y z
N ASN A 1 6.40 -33.01 41.87
CA ASN A 1 5.35 -33.38 40.90
C ASN A 1 5.14 -32.20 40.00
N ASP A 2 6.10 -31.98 39.11
CA ASP A 2 6.08 -30.88 38.16
C ASP A 2 5.27 -31.36 36.96
N GLU A 3 4.04 -30.87 36.87
CA GLU A 3 3.13 -31.18 35.77
C GLU A 3 3.67 -30.49 34.52
N GLN A 4 4.44 -31.26 33.73
CA GLN A 4 4.92 -30.81 32.42
C GLN A 4 3.69 -30.42 31.57
N PRO A 5 3.65 -29.21 31.01
CA PRO A 5 2.50 -28.75 30.24
C PRO A 5 2.31 -29.70 29.04
N THR A 6 1.14 -30.32 29.00
CA THR A 6 0.79 -31.31 27.98
C THR A 6 0.76 -30.65 26.59
N ALA A 7 1.06 -31.41 25.54
CA ALA A 7 1.14 -30.94 24.16
C ALA A 7 -0.14 -30.26 23.60
N VAL A 8 -1.23 -30.22 24.37
CA VAL A 8 -2.46 -29.48 24.03
C VAL A 8 -2.30 -27.98 24.31
N ASP A 9 -1.53 -27.60 25.33
CA ASP A 9 -1.29 -26.21 25.75
C ASP A 9 -0.48 -25.43 24.71
N ASN A 10 0.56 -26.06 24.15
CA ASN A 10 1.37 -25.44 23.10
C ASN A 10 0.57 -25.23 21.79
N THR A 11 -0.41 -26.09 21.49
CA THR A 11 -1.18 -26.04 20.25
C THR A 11 -2.17 -24.88 20.30
N GLN A 12 -2.79 -24.64 21.45
CA GLN A 12 -3.63 -23.46 21.65
C GLN A 12 -2.81 -22.17 21.60
N ALA A 13 -1.64 -22.13 22.22
CA ALA A 13 -0.75 -20.97 22.16
C ALA A 13 -0.29 -20.65 20.72
N ILE A 14 0.02 -21.68 19.92
CA ILE A 14 0.37 -21.53 18.50
C ILE A 14 -0.83 -21.00 17.70
N LEU A 15 -2.02 -21.55 17.92
CA LEU A 15 -3.24 -21.12 17.23
C LEU A 15 -3.58 -19.67 17.55
N GLU A 16 -3.45 -19.24 18.81
CA GLU A 16 -3.68 -17.86 19.22
C GLU A 16 -2.63 -16.89 18.65
N CYS A 17 -1.36 -17.31 18.55
CA CYS A 17 -0.32 -16.54 17.86
C CYS A 17 -0.62 -16.39 16.36
N GLN A 18 -1.08 -17.46 15.70
CA GLN A 18 -1.51 -17.44 14.30
C GLN A 18 -2.71 -16.52 14.08
N LYS A 19 -3.73 -16.61 14.95
CA LYS A 19 -4.90 -15.71 14.93
C LYS A 19 -4.50 -14.25 15.13
N ARG A 20 -3.61 -13.94 16.08
CA ARG A 20 -3.07 -12.57 16.27
C ARG A 20 -2.29 -12.09 15.05
N LYS A 21 -1.48 -12.94 14.41
CA LYS A 21 -0.78 -12.60 13.16
C LYS A 21 -1.75 -12.38 12.00
N LEU A 22 -2.82 -13.17 11.88
CA LEU A 22 -3.88 -12.99 10.88
C LEU A 22 -4.66 -11.69 11.15
N LYS A 23 -5.00 -11.41 12.41
CA LYS A 23 -5.68 -10.18 12.81
C LYS A 23 -4.85 -8.95 12.48
N ARG A 24 -3.55 -8.92 12.84
CA ARG A 24 -2.64 -7.81 12.46
C ARG A 24 -2.42 -7.67 10.96
N ARG A 25 -2.56 -8.76 10.20
CA ARG A 25 -2.48 -8.73 8.73
C ARG A 25 -3.74 -8.14 8.10
N HIS A 26 -4.87 -8.19 8.82
CA HIS A 26 -6.17 -7.68 8.42
C HIS A 26 -6.54 -6.34 9.07
N GLU A 27 -5.75 -5.85 10.02
CA GLU A 27 -5.80 -4.45 10.45
C GLU A 27 -5.26 -3.63 9.29
N GLU A 28 -6.19 -3.21 8.45
CA GLU A 28 -5.91 -2.35 7.33
C GLU A 28 -5.40 -1.01 7.88
N PRO A 29 -4.14 -0.61 7.61
CA PRO A 29 -3.55 0.60 8.18
C PRO A 29 -4.35 1.86 7.87
N TRP A 30 -5.18 1.80 6.83
CA TRP A 30 -6.06 2.87 6.40
C TRP A 30 -7.40 2.91 7.14
N ALA A 31 -7.73 1.90 7.98
CA ALA A 31 -8.98 1.85 8.76
C ALA A 31 -9.03 2.96 9.82
N ASP A 32 -7.88 3.45 10.28
CA ASP A 32 -7.77 4.55 11.25
C ASP A 32 -7.64 5.93 10.57
N MET A 33 -7.65 6.01 9.23
CA MET A 33 -7.56 7.28 8.52
C MET A 33 -8.88 8.06 8.66
N PRO A 34 -8.82 9.38 8.88
CA PRO A 34 -10.02 10.21 8.95
C PRO A 34 -10.78 10.14 7.61
N ALA A 35 -12.03 9.65 7.65
CA ALA A 35 -12.88 9.52 6.48
C ALA A 35 -13.85 10.71 6.39
N GLY A 36 -13.80 11.46 5.27
CA GLY A 36 -14.72 12.55 4.95
C GLY A 36 -14.03 13.81 4.44
N TRP A 37 -14.83 14.81 4.07
CA TRP A 37 -14.34 16.07 3.48
C TRP A 37 -13.55 16.93 4.48
N TRP A 38 -13.79 16.70 5.78
CA TRP A 38 -13.11 17.36 6.89
C TRP A 38 -11.71 16.78 7.18
N ALA A 39 -11.36 15.64 6.59
CA ALA A 39 -10.07 14.98 6.79
C ALA A 39 -8.93 15.61 5.97
N TRP A 40 -9.26 16.14 4.79
CA TRP A 40 -8.31 16.67 3.80
C TRP A 40 -7.29 17.69 4.34
N PRO A 41 -7.62 18.58 5.31
CA PRO A 41 -6.64 19.50 5.89
C PRO A 41 -5.47 18.81 6.61
N HIS A 42 -5.63 17.53 7.00
CA HIS A 42 -4.66 16.77 7.79
C HIS A 42 -3.95 15.68 7.00
N VAL A 43 -4.20 15.58 5.69
CA VAL A 43 -3.69 14.50 4.82
C VAL A 43 -2.56 15.05 3.95
N ALA A 44 -1.41 14.39 3.95
CA ALA A 44 -0.33 14.66 3.01
C ALA A 44 -0.60 13.96 1.66
N LEU A 45 -0.88 14.74 0.62
CA LEU A 45 -1.21 14.24 -0.71
C LEU A 45 -0.01 14.31 -1.65
N TYR A 46 0.18 13.26 -2.44
CA TYR A 46 1.19 13.20 -3.50
C TYR A 46 0.52 13.15 -4.88
N GLN A 47 0.80 14.13 -5.72
CA GLN A 47 0.32 14.14 -7.11
C GLN A 47 1.28 13.37 -8.02
N ALA A 48 0.82 12.26 -8.58
CA ALA A 48 1.57 11.41 -9.49
C ALA A 48 0.89 11.35 -10.86
N MET A 49 1.65 11.56 -11.93
CA MET A 49 1.20 11.26 -13.29
C MET A 49 1.46 9.78 -13.57
N THR A 50 0.42 8.98 -13.76
CA THR A 50 0.54 7.51 -13.90
C THR A 50 1.50 7.12 -15.02
N ASP A 51 1.47 7.85 -16.15
CA ASP A 51 2.35 7.59 -17.30
C ASP A 51 3.82 7.98 -17.07
N ARG A 52 4.13 8.82 -16.08
CA ARG A 52 5.49 9.36 -15.84
C ARG A 52 6.13 8.90 -14.54
N PHE A 53 5.34 8.35 -13.62
CA PHE A 53 5.82 8.10 -12.26
C PHE A 53 6.79 6.91 -12.18
N ALA A 54 6.46 5.80 -12.84
CA ALA A 54 7.30 4.61 -12.85
C ALA A 54 7.05 3.79 -14.12
N ASN A 55 8.10 3.17 -14.65
CA ASN A 55 8.04 2.22 -15.75
C ASN A 55 9.02 1.06 -15.44
N PHE A 56 8.66 -0.18 -15.79
CA PHE A 56 9.53 -1.34 -15.60
C PHE A 56 10.69 -1.39 -16.60
N ASP A 57 10.52 -0.80 -17.78
CA ASP A 57 11.53 -0.81 -18.84
C ASP A 57 12.67 0.20 -18.59
N GLU A 58 12.52 1.09 -17.59
CA GLU A 58 13.47 2.17 -17.20
C GLU A 58 13.99 3.03 -18.37
N LYS A 59 13.32 3.00 -19.53
CA LYS A 59 13.72 3.75 -20.71
C LYS A 59 13.46 5.25 -20.49
N PRO A 60 14.41 6.12 -20.86
CA PRO A 60 14.16 7.55 -20.86
C PRO A 60 13.04 7.88 -21.85
N CYS A 61 12.11 8.74 -21.44
CA CYS A 61 11.05 9.19 -22.32
C CYS A 61 11.58 10.25 -23.29
N ALA A 62 11.77 9.86 -24.55
CA ALA A 62 12.39 10.71 -25.57
C ALA A 62 11.47 11.86 -26.03
N ASN A 63 10.16 11.64 -26.10
CA ASN A 63 9.17 12.64 -26.46
C ASN A 63 8.10 12.74 -25.37
N LEU A 64 8.05 13.90 -24.70
CA LEU A 64 7.10 14.13 -23.59
C LEU A 64 5.65 14.28 -24.04
N ASN A 65 5.42 14.47 -25.35
CA ASN A 65 4.07 14.52 -25.92
C ASN A 65 3.47 13.12 -26.16
N ASP A 66 4.29 12.08 -26.14
CA ASP A 66 3.85 10.70 -26.29
C ASP A 66 3.71 10.03 -24.92
N TYR A 67 3.01 8.89 -24.86
CA TYR A 67 2.97 8.06 -23.66
C TYR A 67 4.36 7.46 -23.36
N CYS A 68 4.85 7.66 -22.14
CA CYS A 68 6.15 7.20 -21.69
C CYS A 68 6.13 5.77 -21.13
N GLY A 69 4.94 5.15 -21.05
CA GLY A 69 4.76 3.74 -20.71
C GLY A 69 4.61 3.47 -19.21
N GLY A 70 4.38 4.51 -18.40
CA GLY A 70 4.00 4.32 -17.01
C GLY A 70 2.60 3.71 -16.89
N ASN A 71 2.42 2.81 -15.93
CA ASN A 71 1.19 2.07 -15.75
C ASN A 71 0.88 1.81 -14.26
N PHE A 72 -0.30 1.29 -13.96
CA PHE A 72 -0.70 1.05 -12.57
C PHE A 72 0.13 -0.04 -11.87
N ALA A 73 0.66 -1.01 -12.62
CA ALA A 73 1.49 -2.07 -12.04
C ALA A 73 2.87 -1.52 -11.61
N SER A 74 3.49 -0.66 -12.43
CA SER A 74 4.74 0.01 -12.07
C SER A 74 4.52 1.02 -10.94
N LEU A 75 3.43 1.78 -10.93
CA LEU A 75 3.03 2.64 -9.81
C LEU A 75 2.91 1.84 -8.50
N ARG A 76 2.24 0.68 -8.55
CA ARG A 76 2.07 -0.21 -7.38
C ARG A 76 3.41 -0.69 -6.82
N SER A 77 4.40 -0.95 -7.68
CA SER A 77 5.73 -1.37 -7.25
C SER A 77 6.49 -0.30 -6.42
N LYS A 78 6.04 0.96 -6.48
CA LYS A 78 6.62 2.09 -5.77
C LYS A 78 5.78 2.54 -4.55
N LEU A 79 4.76 1.78 -4.14
CA LEU A 79 4.00 2.10 -2.92
C LEU A 79 4.88 2.13 -1.67
N GLY A 80 5.89 1.26 -1.57
CA GLY A 80 6.86 1.31 -0.46
C GLY A 80 7.60 2.64 -0.38
N TYR A 81 8.04 3.18 -1.51
CA TYR A 81 8.67 4.51 -1.57
C TYR A 81 7.72 5.63 -1.09
N LEU A 82 6.44 5.56 -1.47
CA LEU A 82 5.44 6.53 -1.03
C LEU A 82 5.13 6.41 0.46
N THR A 83 5.10 5.18 1.00
CA THR A 83 4.94 4.94 2.44
C THR A 83 6.14 5.49 3.23
N GLU A 84 7.37 5.31 2.73
CA GLU A 84 8.58 5.87 3.35
C GLU A 84 8.63 7.40 3.25
N LEU A 85 8.06 7.98 2.19
CA LEU A 85 7.88 9.42 2.05
C LEU A 85 6.88 9.99 3.07
N GLY A 86 6.03 9.14 3.67
CA GLY A 86 5.04 9.53 4.67
C GLY A 86 3.79 10.19 4.08
N VAL A 87 3.45 9.88 2.82
CA VAL A 87 2.23 10.42 2.19
C VAL A 87 1.04 9.53 2.53
N ASP A 88 -0.09 10.17 2.80
CA ASP A 88 -1.32 9.51 3.20
C ASP A 88 -2.19 9.15 1.99
N GLY A 89 -2.04 9.88 0.88
CA GLY A 89 -2.87 9.70 -0.31
C GLY A 89 -2.19 10.07 -1.62
N LEU A 90 -2.72 9.50 -2.71
CA LEU A 90 -2.27 9.74 -4.07
C LEU A 90 -3.35 10.45 -4.89
N ILE A 91 -2.96 11.54 -5.56
CA ILE A 91 -3.72 12.16 -6.64
C ILE A 91 -3.14 11.65 -7.96
N MET A 92 -3.90 10.85 -8.70
CA MET A 92 -3.46 10.25 -9.96
C MET A 92 -4.03 10.98 -11.18
N SER A 93 -3.43 10.75 -12.35
CA SER A 93 -4.02 11.16 -13.64
C SER A 93 -5.39 10.51 -13.87
N PRO A 94 -6.24 11.06 -14.76
CA PRO A 94 -7.50 10.44 -15.13
C PRO A 94 -7.31 8.97 -15.53
N VAL A 95 -8.23 8.11 -15.07
CA VAL A 95 -8.18 6.66 -15.28
C VAL A 95 -9.05 6.19 -16.45
N VAL A 96 -9.84 7.10 -17.01
CA VAL A 96 -10.73 6.82 -18.14
C VAL A 96 -9.94 6.72 -19.43
N GLU A 97 -10.43 5.91 -20.37
CA GLU A 97 -9.86 5.80 -21.71
C GLU A 97 -9.85 7.17 -22.38
N ASN A 98 -8.68 7.56 -22.88
CA ASN A 98 -8.50 8.78 -23.66
C ASN A 98 -8.38 8.37 -25.13
N MET A 99 -9.37 8.76 -25.93
CA MET A 99 -9.47 8.46 -27.37
C MET A 99 -8.72 9.47 -28.22
#